data_AF-A0A8X6H008-F1
#
_entry.id   AF-A0A8X6H008-F1
#
_cell.length_a   1.000
_cell.length_b   1.000
_cell.length_c   1.000
_cell.angle_alpha   90.00
_cell.angle_beta   90.00
_cell.angle_gamma   90.00
#
_symmetry.space_group_name_H-M   'P 1'
#
loop_
_entity.id
_entity.type
_entity.pdbx_description
1 polymer ?
#
loop_
_entity_poly.entity_id
_entity_poly.type
_entity_poly.pdbx_seq_one_letter_code
_entity_poly.pdbx_strand_id
1 'polypeptide(L)'
;MNRFTHQELADMYLSYVVAGESGRQARQVYEDGYPDSRIPQQETFARMHRYLCEHGSLSSNMHDTRRRRPTWTFNIKEQLLQSFEGNPNTTRRAIA
;
A
#
# COMPACT_ATOMS: atom_id res chain seq x y z
N MET A 1 0.39 -8.20 10.26
CA MET A 1 -0.04 -7.33 9.13
C MET A 1 0.53 -7.72 7.77
N ASN A 2 1.68 -8.40 7.65
CA ASN A 2 2.30 -8.81 6.36
C ASN A 2 1.50 -9.79 5.47
N ARG A 3 0.18 -9.86 5.62
CA ARG A 3 -0.71 -10.63 4.75
C ARG A 3 -1.78 -9.76 4.09
N PHE A 4 -1.79 -8.47 4.39
CA PHE A 4 -2.71 -7.47 3.86
C PHE A 4 -1.92 -6.42 3.10
N THR A 5 -2.52 -5.92 2.03
CA THR A 5 -2.04 -4.78 1.26
C THR A 5 -2.24 -3.48 2.05
N HIS A 6 -1.54 -2.40 1.68
CA HIS A 6 -1.77 -1.08 2.30
C HIS A 6 -3.22 -0.60 2.15
N GLN A 7 -3.88 -0.95 1.03
CA GLN A 7 -5.27 -0.58 0.80
C GLN A 7 -6.18 -1.31 1.79
N GLU A 8 -6.06 -2.63 1.90
CA GLU A 8 -6.83 -3.41 2.87
C GLU A 8 -6.57 -2.93 4.31
N LEU A 9 -5.33 -2.60 4.66
CA LEU A 9 -5.00 -2.05 5.99
C LEU A 9 -5.66 -0.69 6.24
N ALA A 10 -5.76 0.18 5.23
CA ALA A 10 -6.46 1.45 5.34
C ALA A 10 -7.96 1.25 5.51
N ASP A 11 -8.56 0.38 4.71
CA ASP A 11 -9.99 0.05 4.78
C ASP A 11 -10.36 -0.54 6.14
N MET A 12 -9.51 -1.44 6.67
CA MET A 12 -9.68 -2.00 8.01
C MET A 12 -9.57 -0.93 9.11
N TYR A 13 -8.63 0.00 8.98
CA TYR A 13 -8.47 1.07 9.96
C TYR A 13 -9.70 2.00 9.99
N LEU A 14 -10.25 2.34 8.82
CA LEU A 14 -11.50 3.08 8.70
C LEU A 14 -12.65 2.36 9.42
N SER A 15 -12.83 1.06 9.18
CA SER A 15 -13.86 0.28 9.88
C SER A 15 -13.66 0.25 11.40
N TYR A 16 -12.41 0.23 11.88
CA TYR A 16 -12.10 0.29 13.32
C TYR A 16 -12.45 1.63 13.97
N VAL A 17 -12.19 2.73 13.26
CA VAL A 17 -12.56 4.07 13.72
C VAL A 17 -14.09 4.21 13.78
N VAL A 18 -14.80 3.75 12.73
CA VAL A 18 -16.27 3.76 12.70
C VAL A 18 -16.88 2.92 13.82
N ALA A 19 -16.23 1.80 14.16
CA ALA A 19 -16.65 0.91 15.23
C ALA A 19 -16.27 1.37 16.66
N GLY A 20 -15.75 2.59 16.81
CA GLY A 20 -15.44 3.16 18.13
C GLY A 20 -14.41 2.34 18.91
N GLU A 21 -13.36 1.88 18.24
CA GLU A 21 -12.26 1.09 18.83
C GLU A 21 -12.65 -0.31 19.33
N SER A 22 -13.83 -0.81 18.96
CA SER A 22 -14.22 -2.18 19.24
C SER A 22 -13.81 -3.12 18.10
N GLY A 23 -12.80 -3.96 18.32
CA GLY A 23 -12.30 -4.90 17.30
C GLY A 23 -13.35 -5.90 16.81
N ARG A 24 -14.36 -6.23 17.64
CA ARG A 24 -15.46 -7.13 17.25
C ARG A 24 -16.46 -6.43 16.34
N GLN A 25 -16.86 -5.21 16.67
CA GLN A 25 -17.74 -4.42 15.81
C GLN A 25 -17.03 -4.00 14.53
N ALA A 26 -15.74 -3.66 14.59
CA ALA A 26 -14.92 -3.33 13.43
C ALA A 26 -14.89 -4.46 12.42
N ARG A 27 -14.82 -5.71 12.89
CA ARG A 27 -14.90 -6.89 12.02
C ARG A 27 -16.23 -6.96 11.29
N GLN A 28 -17.35 -6.77 11.99
CA GLN A 28 -18.67 -6.81 11.38
C GLN A 28 -18.83 -5.68 10.35
N VAL A 29 -18.45 -4.45 10.71
CA VAL A 29 -18.45 -3.30 9.80
C VAL A 29 -17.57 -3.54 8.56
N TYR A 30 -16.42 -4.17 8.73
CA TYR A 30 -15.52 -4.51 7.63
C TYR A 30 -16.09 -5.62 6.73
N GLU A 31 -16.68 -6.65 7.32
CA GLU A 31 -17.31 -7.76 6.60
C GLU A 31 -18.53 -7.28 5.79
N ASP A 32 -19.36 -6.41 6.37
CA ASP A 32 -20.51 -5.81 5.71
C ASP A 32 -20.10 -4.85 4.57
N GLY A 33 -18.99 -4.11 4.74
CA GLY A 33 -18.49 -3.15 3.76
C GLY A 33 -17.64 -3.75 2.63
N TYR A 34 -16.99 -4.89 2.87
CA TYR A 34 -16.02 -5.49 1.96
C TYR A 34 -16.21 -7.02 1.86
N PRO A 35 -17.29 -7.49 1.20
CA PRO A 35 -17.67 -8.90 1.19
C PRO A 35 -16.68 -9.83 0.47
N ASP A 36 -15.94 -9.32 -0.53
CA ASP A 36 -14.93 -10.10 -1.27
C ASP A 36 -13.53 -10.07 -0.63
N SER A 37 -13.36 -9.30 0.45
CA SER A 37 -12.07 -9.11 1.11
C SER A 37 -11.80 -10.17 2.18
N ARG A 38 -10.52 -10.41 2.44
CA ARG A 38 -10.12 -11.34 3.52
C ARG A 38 -10.52 -10.75 4.88
N ILE A 39 -11.38 -11.46 5.60
CA ILE A 39 -11.85 -11.04 6.93
C ILE A 39 -10.68 -11.12 7.95
N PRO A 40 -10.28 -9.99 8.57
CA PRO A 40 -9.25 -9.98 9.59
C PRO A 40 -9.77 -10.47 10.95
N GLN A 41 -8.84 -10.91 11.81
CA GLN A 41 -9.17 -11.21 13.21
C GLN A 41 -9.39 -9.91 14.00
N GLN A 42 -10.26 -9.94 15.02
CA GLN A 42 -10.60 -8.77 15.85
C GLN A 42 -9.36 -8.09 16.49
N GLU A 43 -8.35 -8.87 16.88
CA GLU A 43 -7.10 -8.36 17.45
C GLU A 43 -6.25 -7.58 16.44
N THR A 44 -6.44 -7.84 15.15
CA THR A 44 -5.69 -7.18 14.07
C THR A 44 -5.97 -5.68 14.09
N PHE A 45 -7.21 -5.28 14.34
CA PHE A 45 -7.61 -3.87 14.38
C PHE A 45 -6.96 -3.11 15.53
N ALA A 46 -7.02 -3.67 16.74
CA ALA A 46 -6.35 -3.08 17.91
C ALA A 46 -4.83 -2.99 17.71
N ARG A 47 -4.22 -4.03 17.11
CA ARG A 47 -2.80 -3.99 16.73
C ARG A 47 -2.51 -2.90 15.71
N MET A 48 -3.37 -2.68 14.70
CA MET A 48 -3.18 -1.61 13.71
C MET A 48 -3.12 -0.24 14.36
N HIS A 49 -4.08 0.05 15.24
CA HIS A 49 -4.09 1.32 15.96
C HIS A 49 -2.84 1.49 16.82
N ARG A 50 -2.45 0.46 17.59
CA ARG A 50 -1.22 0.51 18.40
C ARG A 50 0.04 0.75 17.57
N TYR A 51 0.20 0.03 16.45
CA TYR A 51 1.36 0.22 15.56
C TYR A 51 1.41 1.63 14.97
N LEU A 52 0.26 2.23 14.64
CA LEU A 52 0.21 3.62 14.18
C LEU A 52 0.65 4.60 15.27
N CYS A 53 0.20 4.39 16.52
CA CYS A 53 0.61 5.22 17.65
C CYS A 53 2.10 5.07 18.00
N GLU A 54 2.64 3.84 17.95
CA GLU A 54 4.02 3.55 18.35
C GLU A 54 5.05 3.87 17.26
N HIS A 55 4.73 3.61 15.99
CA HIS A 55 5.69 3.64 14.88
C HIS A 55 5.31 4.61 13.76
N GLY A 56 4.11 5.20 13.79
CA GLY A 56 3.63 6.12 12.75
C GLY A 56 3.39 5.48 11.38
N SER A 57 3.53 4.16 11.24
CA SER A 57 3.39 3.46 9.96
C SER A 57 2.93 2.02 10.13
N LEU A 58 2.26 1.50 9.09
CA LEU A 58 1.88 0.10 8.99
C LEU A 58 2.77 -0.58 7.95
N SER A 59 3.37 -1.72 8.31
CA SER A 59 4.10 -2.55 7.35
C SER A 59 3.13 -3.49 6.62
N SER A 60 3.07 -3.35 5.29
CA SER A 60 2.32 -4.25 4.41
C SER A 60 3.25 -5.18 3.65
N ASN A 61 2.74 -6.31 3.18
CA ASN A 61 3.50 -7.16 2.28
C ASN A 61 3.49 -6.56 0.86
N MET A 62 4.58 -5.87 0.54
CA MET A 62 4.76 -5.19 -0.74
C MET A 62 5.03 -6.15 -1.92
N HIS A 63 5.18 -7.47 -1.66
CA HIS A 63 5.42 -8.44 -2.72
C HIS A 63 4.19 -8.70 -3.60
N ASP A 64 2.96 -8.43 -3.13
CA ASP A 64 1.72 -8.69 -3.87
C ASP A 64 1.12 -7.44 -4.56
N THR A 65 1.67 -6.25 -4.29
CA THR A 65 1.33 -5.06 -5.07
C THR A 65 1.93 -5.17 -6.47
N ARG A 66 1.15 -5.72 -7.42
CA ARG A 66 1.51 -5.99 -8.82
C ARG A 66 2.08 -4.82 -9.62
N ARG A 67 2.09 -3.59 -9.08
CA ARG A 67 2.79 -2.47 -9.70
C ARG A 67 4.26 -2.50 -9.29
N ARG A 68 5.08 -3.27 -10.02
CA ARG A 68 6.53 -3.06 -10.03
C ARG A 68 6.75 -1.60 -10.40
N ARG A 69 7.11 -0.76 -9.43
CA ARG A 69 7.78 0.50 -9.77
C ARG A 69 9.01 0.09 -10.57
N PRO A 70 9.26 0.65 -11.76
CA PRO A 70 10.50 0.37 -12.45
C PRO A 70 11.62 0.73 -11.48
N THR A 71 12.34 -0.28 -11.00
CA THR A 71 13.55 -0.05 -10.23
C THR A 71 14.44 0.72 -11.18
N TRP A 72 14.80 1.93 -10.79
CA TRP A 72 15.62 2.82 -11.58
C TRP A 72 17.05 2.27 -11.57
N THR A 73 17.28 1.20 -12.34
CA THR A 73 18.56 0.50 -12.43
C THR A 73 19.56 1.35 -13.20
N PHE A 74 20.86 1.19 -12.90
CA PHE A 74 21.95 1.93 -13.53
C PHE A 74 21.88 1.89 -15.07
N ASN A 75 21.55 0.74 -15.66
CA ASN A 75 21.40 0.61 -17.11
C ASN A 75 20.28 1.49 -17.71
N ILE A 76 19.17 1.70 -16.97
CA ILE A 76 18.07 2.56 -17.42
C ILE A 76 18.49 4.04 -17.32
N LYS A 77 19.33 4.40 -16.32
CA LYS A 77 19.95 5.74 -16.25
C LYS A 77 20.82 6.01 -17.46
N GLU A 78 21.74 5.09 -17.76
CA GLU A 78 22.69 5.27 -18.86
C GLU A 78 21.99 5.35 -20.21
N GLN A 79 21.03 4.48 -20.48
CA GLN A 79 20.27 4.53 -21.73
C GLN A 79 19.49 5.84 -21.88
N LEU A 80 18.89 6.34 -20.80
CA LEU A 80 18.25 7.65 -20.81
C LEU A 80 19.27 8.76 -21.07
N LEU A 81 20.41 8.77 -20.36
CA LEU A 81 21.44 9.80 -20.51
C LEU A 81 21.99 9.84 -21.94
N GLN A 82 22.27 8.67 -22.52
CA GLN A 82 22.74 8.54 -23.91
C GLN A 82 21.69 9.01 -24.92
N SER A 83 20.40 8.78 -24.64
CA SER A 83 19.31 9.26 -25.50
C SER A 83 19.17 10.80 -25.50
N PHE A 84 19.46 11.44 -24.37
CA PHE A 84 19.50 12.91 -24.26
C PHE A 84 20.76 13.51 -24.88
N GLU A 85 21.91 12.84 -24.76
CA GLU A 85 23.16 13.27 -25.40
C GLU A 85 23.07 13.21 -26.94
N GLY A 86 22.42 12.18 -27.48
CA GLY A 86 22.21 12.04 -28.93
C GLY A 86 21.17 13.01 -29.51
N ASN A 87 20.19 13.45 -28.70
CA ASN A 87 19.15 14.40 -29.09
C ASN A 87 18.69 15.24 -27.89
N PRO A 88 19.23 16.45 -27.68
CA PRO A 88 18.94 17.27 -26.50
C PRO A 88 17.50 17.81 -26.48
N ASN A 89 16.78 17.79 -27.61
CA ASN A 89 15.36 18.17 -27.70
C ASN A 89 14.39 17.01 -27.43
N THR A 90 14.90 15.83 -27.04
CA THR A 90 14.03 14.69 -26.71
C THR A 90 13.25 15.03 -25.44
N THR A 91 11.93 15.02 -25.53
CA THR A 91 11.08 15.28 -24.38
C THR A 91 10.84 13.99 -23.59
N ARG A 92 10.66 14.11 -22.28
CA ARG A 92 10.35 12.97 -21.39
C ARG A 92 9.17 12.11 -21.86
N ARG A 93 8.25 12.66 -22.68
CA ARG A 93 7.11 11.94 -23.26
C ARG A 93 7.47 11.03 -24.43
N ALA A 94 8.57 11.31 -25.14
CA ALA A 94 9.01 10.51 -26.28
C ALA A 94 9.75 9.21 -25.85
N ILE A 95 10.13 9.11 -24.57
CA ILE A 95 10.93 7.99 -24.03
C ILE A 95 10.08 7.08 -23.10
N ALA A 96 8.81 7.45 -22.87
CA ALA A 96 7.91 6.77 -21.93
C ALA A 96 7.16 5.60 -22.58
#